data_AF-A0A961W7X6-F1
#
_entry.id   AF-A0A961W7X6-F1
#
_cell.length_a   1.000
_cell.length_b   1.000
_cell.length_c   1.000
_cell.angle_alpha   90.00
_cell.angle_beta   90.00
_cell.angle_gamma   90.00
#
_symmetry.space_group_name_H-M   'P 1'
#
loop_
_entity.id
_entity.type
_entity.pdbx_description
1 polymer ?
#
loop_
_entity_poly.entity_id
_entity_poly.type
_entity_poly.pdbx_seq_one_letter_code
_entity_poly.pdbx_strand_id
1 'polypeptide(L)'
;MFQDSPVCRAPQRSLSEADAIEIWIARWLRIRRKDLLARYGCDPRRIYEVWEGSRHPASRGKALELFAKQYPSLMDRVDFGRHQRISRAPAGPGQLSLFDI
;
A
#
# COMPACT_ATOMS: atom_id res chain seq x y z
N MET A 1 19.64 22.90 -15.95
CA MET A 1 19.62 21.55 -16.56
C MET A 1 19.17 20.59 -15.46
N PHE A 2 17.94 20.08 -15.54
CA PHE A 2 17.43 19.10 -14.58
C PHE A 2 18.14 17.77 -14.85
N GLN A 3 18.79 17.21 -13.83
CA GLN A 3 19.52 15.95 -13.94
C GLN A 3 18.52 14.81 -14.11
N ASP A 4 18.45 14.27 -15.33
CA ASP A 4 17.87 12.96 -15.60
C ASP A 4 18.89 11.92 -15.12
N SER A 5 18.76 11.50 -13.86
CA SER A 5 19.54 10.40 -13.32
C SER A 5 18.77 9.11 -13.60
N PRO A 6 19.30 8.18 -14.42
CA PRO A 6 18.65 6.90 -14.62
C PRO A 6 18.74 6.13 -13.31
N VAL A 7 17.68 6.17 -12.51
CA VAL A 7 17.56 5.31 -11.34
C VAL A 7 17.60 3.89 -11.87
N CYS A 8 18.75 3.23 -11.74
CA CYS A 8 18.91 1.79 -11.89
C CYS A 8 17.93 1.14 -10.92
N ARG A 9 16.72 0.85 -11.42
CA ARG A 9 15.63 0.26 -10.64
C ARG A 9 16.07 -1.16 -10.35
N ALA A 10 16.67 -1.35 -9.16
CA ALA A 10 17.06 -2.66 -8.65
C ALA A 10 15.92 -3.66 -8.92
N PRO A 11 16.25 -4.92 -9.31
CA PRO A 11 15.25 -5.91 -9.67
C PRO A 11 14.24 -5.99 -8.53
N GLN A 12 13.02 -5.56 -8.83
CA GLN A 12 11.95 -5.40 -7.85
C GLN A 12 11.65 -6.76 -7.27
N ARG A 13 12.20 -7.04 -6.06
CA ARG A 13 11.96 -8.29 -5.33
C ARG A 13 10.48 -8.64 -5.43
N SER A 14 10.20 -9.80 -6.00
CA SER A 14 8.82 -10.28 -6.16
C SER A 14 8.21 -10.42 -4.77
N LEU A 15 7.15 -9.66 -4.53
CA LEU A 15 6.53 -9.56 -3.21
C LEU A 15 5.88 -10.91 -2.88
N SER A 16 6.45 -11.62 -1.90
CA SER A 16 5.98 -12.95 -1.50
C SER A 16 4.67 -12.86 -0.70
N GLU A 17 3.99 -13.99 -0.51
CA GLU A 17 2.81 -14.04 0.36
C GLU A 17 3.18 -13.66 1.80
N ALA A 18 4.33 -14.11 2.30
CA ALA A 18 4.83 -13.76 3.63
C ALA A 18 5.06 -12.24 3.77
N ASP A 19 5.65 -11.60 2.76
CA ASP A 19 5.84 -10.14 2.76
C ASP A 19 4.49 -9.41 2.74
N ALA A 20 3.49 -9.94 2.02
CA ALA A 20 2.15 -9.37 1.98
C ALA A 20 1.46 -9.43 3.35
N ILE A 21 1.65 -10.52 4.10
CA ILE A 21 1.17 -10.66 5.48
C ILE A 21 1.81 -9.58 6.36
N GLU A 22 3.14 -9.44 6.30
CA GLU A 22 3.89 -8.44 7.08
C GLU A 22 3.49 -7.01 6.70
N ILE A 23 3.20 -6.73 5.43
CA ILE A 23 2.71 -5.43 4.96
C ILE A 23 1.34 -5.09 5.55
N TRP A 24 0.46 -6.07 5.73
CA TRP A 24 -0.81 -5.89 6.42
C TRP A 24 -0.60 -5.59 7.90
N ILE A 25 0.22 -6.38 8.59
CA ILE A 25 0.56 -6.18 10.00
C ILE A 25 1.19 -4.79 10.20
N ALA A 26 2.14 -4.41 9.35
CA ALA A 26 2.82 -3.12 9.44
C ALA A 26 1.89 -1.93 9.22
N ARG A 27 0.86 -2.07 8.37
CA ARG A 27 -0.19 -1.06 8.19
C ARG A 27 -0.96 -0.85 9.50
N TRP A 28 -1.33 -1.94 10.16
CA TRP A 28 -2.05 -1.92 11.44
C TRP A 28 -1.20 -1.35 12.58
N LEU A 29 0.11 -1.61 12.55
CA LEU A 29 1.10 -1.00 13.44
C LEU A 29 1.42 0.47 13.10
N ARG A 30 0.76 1.05 12.09
CA ARG A 30 0.97 2.44 11.62
C ARG A 30 2.43 2.74 11.21
N ILE A 31 3.17 1.73 10.75
CA ILE A 31 4.51 1.93 10.17
C ILE A 31 4.39 2.82 8.94
N ARG A 32 5.32 3.78 8.79
CA ARG A 32 5.26 4.71 7.67
C ARG A 32 5.57 3.99 6.36
N ARG A 33 4.85 4.36 5.29
CA ARG A 33 5.08 3.81 3.94
C ARG A 33 6.53 3.88 3.49
N LYS A 34 7.23 4.99 3.76
CA LYS A 34 8.64 5.17 3.38
C LYS A 34 9.54 4.07 3.95
N ASP A 35 9.25 3.62 5.17
CA ASP A 35 10.02 2.59 5.85
C ASP A 35 9.72 1.21 5.26
N LEU A 36 8.46 0.97 4.86
CA LEU A 36 8.09 -0.23 4.10
C LEU A 36 8.78 -0.30 2.74
N LEU A 37 8.81 0.82 2.02
CA LEU A 37 9.49 0.91 0.72
C LEU A 37 10.99 0.68 0.85
N ALA A 38 11.63 1.27 1.86
CA ALA A 38 13.05 1.06 2.14
C ALA A 38 13.36 -0.40 2.51
N ARG A 39 12.47 -1.05 3.28
CA ARG A 39 12.67 -2.43 3.76
C ARG A 39 12.46 -3.48 2.67
N TYR A 40 11.42 -3.33 1.86
CA TYR A 40 11.06 -4.33 0.85
C TYR A 40 11.61 -4.00 -0.56
N GLY A 41 12.05 -2.76 -0.80
CA GLY A 41 12.59 -2.33 -2.09
C GLY A 41 11.60 -2.47 -3.25
N CYS A 42 10.29 -2.48 -2.94
CA CYS A 42 9.22 -2.74 -3.91
C CYS A 42 8.54 -1.45 -4.36
N ASP A 43 7.94 -1.49 -5.55
CA ASP A 43 7.13 -0.39 -6.06
C ASP A 43 5.98 -0.05 -5.08
N PRO A 44 5.76 1.24 -4.77
CA PRO A 44 4.67 1.67 -3.90
C PRO A 44 3.30 1.18 -4.34
N ARG A 45 3.14 0.99 -5.65
CA ARG A 45 1.92 0.45 -6.24
C ARG A 45 1.62 -0.98 -5.80
N ARG A 46 2.65 -1.83 -5.66
CA ARG A 46 2.46 -3.22 -5.18
C ARG A 46 1.92 -3.27 -3.76
N ILE A 47 2.36 -2.35 -2.89
CA ILE A 47 1.83 -2.24 -1.53
C ILE A 47 0.32 -1.93 -1.56
N TYR A 48 -0.12 -1.04 -2.45
CA TYR A 48 -1.53 -0.73 -2.61
C TYR A 48 -2.34 -1.91 -3.16
N GLU A 49 -1.81 -2.67 -4.12
CA GLU A 49 -2.47 -3.87 -4.65
C GLU A 49 -2.70 -4.93 -3.55
N VAL A 50 -1.74 -5.07 -2.64
CA VAL A 50 -1.88 -5.93 -1.45
C VAL A 50 -2.96 -5.40 -0.51
N TRP A 51 -2.97 -4.09 -0.24
CA TRP A 51 -3.97 -3.46 0.64
C TRP A 51 -5.38 -3.40 0.06
N GLU A 52 -5.51 -3.36 -1.27
CA GLU A 52 -6.78 -3.47 -2.00
C GLU A 52 -7.29 -4.93 -1.98
N GLY A 53 -6.38 -5.89 -1.86
CA GLY A 53 -6.69 -7.33 -1.93
C GLY A 53 -6.68 -7.87 -3.36
N SER A 54 -6.29 -7.05 -4.34
CA SER A 54 -6.08 -7.44 -5.74
C SER A 54 -4.92 -8.42 -5.89
N ARG A 55 -3.92 -8.33 -5.00
CA ARG A 55 -2.78 -9.24 -4.95
C ARG A 55 -2.69 -9.94 -3.60
N HIS A 56 -2.54 -11.26 -3.61
CA HIS A 56 -2.48 -12.12 -2.40
C HIS A 56 -3.69 -11.94 -1.45
N PRO A 57 -4.94 -12.15 -1.89
CA PRO A 57 -6.12 -11.94 -1.03
C PRO A 57 -6.14 -12.81 0.23
N ALA A 58 -5.51 -13.99 0.19
CA ALA A 58 -5.38 -14.89 1.34
C ALA A 58 -4.46 -14.33 2.44
N SER A 59 -3.52 -13.44 2.10
CA SER A 59 -2.55 -12.87 3.04
C SER A 59 -3.23 -12.04 4.13
N ARG A 60 -4.35 -11.36 3.82
CA ARG A 60 -5.12 -10.57 4.80
C ARG A 60 -5.66 -11.43 5.94
N GLY A 61 -6.23 -12.59 5.62
CA GLY A 61 -6.80 -13.50 6.63
C GLY A 61 -5.72 -14.02 7.58
N LYS A 62 -4.60 -14.48 7.01
CA LYS A 62 -3.43 -14.94 7.78
C LYS A 62 -2.84 -13.82 8.65
N ALA A 63 -2.72 -12.61 8.10
CA ALA A 63 -2.27 -11.44 8.84
C ALA A 63 -3.19 -11.15 10.03
N LEU A 64 -4.51 -11.20 9.82
CA LEU A 64 -5.49 -10.94 10.89
C LEU A 64 -5.35 -11.95 12.03
N GLU A 65 -5.21 -13.24 11.71
CA GLU A 65 -5.01 -14.29 12.73
C GLU A 65 -3.72 -14.06 13.53
N LEU A 66 -2.61 -13.77 12.83
CA LEU A 66 -1.32 -13.50 13.47
C LEU A 66 -1.36 -12.21 14.31
N PHE A 67 -2.04 -11.18 13.83
CA PHE A 67 -2.17 -9.92 14.54
C PHE A 67 -3.06 -10.06 15.78
N ALA A 68 -4.16 -10.81 15.70
CA ALA A 68 -5.01 -11.12 16.85
C ALA A 68 -4.26 -11.90 17.94
N LYS A 69 -3.41 -12.87 17.53
CA LYS A 69 -2.57 -13.65 18.45
C LYS A 69 -1.48 -12.81 19.12
N GLN A 70 -0.79 -11.95 18.35
CA GLN A 70 0.35 -11.19 18.87
C GLN A 70 -0.05 -9.89 19.57
N TYR A 71 -1.12 -9.24 19.10
CA TYR A 71 -1.55 -7.91 19.53
C TYR A 71 -3.05 -7.84 19.84
N PRO A 72 -3.55 -8.64 20.81
CA PRO A 72 -4.97 -8.66 21.14
C PRO A 72 -5.49 -7.29 21.61
N SER A 73 -4.66 -6.50 22.28
CA SER A 73 -5.01 -5.16 22.79
C SER A 73 -5.14 -4.07 21.72
N LEU A 74 -4.61 -4.29 20.52
CA LEU A 74 -4.66 -3.33 19.42
C LEU A 74 -5.79 -3.62 18.42
N MET A 75 -6.49 -4.75 18.56
CA MET A 75 -7.58 -5.14 17.67
C MET A 75 -8.70 -4.08 17.60
N ASP A 76 -9.02 -3.44 18.73
CA ASP A 76 -10.10 -2.45 18.78
C ASP A 76 -9.72 -1.08 18.18
N ARG A 77 -8.41 -0.80 18.06
CA ARG A 77 -7.87 0.52 17.69
C ARG A 77 -7.49 0.63 16.22
N VAL A 78 -7.60 -0.45 15.47
CA VAL A 78 -7.06 -0.57 14.13
C VAL A 78 -8.19 -0.71 13.12
N ASP A 79 -8.10 0.06 12.04
CA ASP A 79 -8.98 -0.10 10.88
C ASP A 79 -8.49 -1.24 9.98
N PHE A 80 -9.29 -2.31 9.90
CA PHE A 80 -9.07 -3.48 9.03
C PHE A 80 -9.68 -3.32 7.63
N GLY A 81 -10.16 -2.13 7.29
CA GLY A 81 -10.69 -1.76 6.00
C GLY A 81 -9.67 -1.93 4.87
N ARG A 82 -10.15 -2.43 3.73
CA ARG A 82 -9.34 -2.51 2.52
C ARG A 82 -9.09 -1.11 1.99
N HIS A 83 -7.91 -0.90 1.40
CA HIS A 83 -7.70 0.34 0.66
C HIS A 83 -8.66 0.37 -0.53
N GLN A 84 -9.51 1.40 -0.59
CA GLN A 84 -10.40 1.62 -1.72
C GLN A 84 -9.74 2.60 -2.67
N ARG A 85 -9.60 2.22 -3.94
CA ARG A 85 -9.17 3.13 -4.98
C ARG A 85 -10.32 4.07 -5.30
N ILE A 86 -10.23 5.33 -4.87
CA ILE A 86 -11.22 6.35 -5.23
C ILE A 86 -11.00 6.68 -6.70
N SER A 87 -11.97 6.31 -7.54
CA SER A 87 -11.99 6.71 -8.94
C SER A 87 -12.06 8.24 -9.01
N ARG A 88 -11.18 8.85 -9.81
CA ARG A 88 -11.35 10.27 -10.14
C ARG A 88 -12.63 10.39 -10.97
N ALA A 89 -13.56 11.23 -10.52
CA ALA A 89 -14.72 11.57 -11.31
C ALA A 89 -14.25 12.17 -12.65
N PRO A 90 -14.93 11.86 -13.77
CA PRO A 90 -14.68 12.58 -15.02
C PRO A 90 -14.91 14.07 -14.78
N ALA A 91 -14.09 14.93 -15.40
CA ALA A 91 -14.25 16.37 -15.27
C ALA A 91 -15.67 16.75 -15.68
N GLY A 92 -16.43 17.32 -14.73
CA GLY A 92 -17.80 17.74 -14.98
C GLY A 92 -17.83 18.92 -15.96
N PRO A 93 -18.93 19.12 -16.70
CA PRO A 93 -19.04 20.20 -17.69
C PRO A 93 -18.90 21.62 -17.11
N GLY A 94 -18.96 21.79 -15.79
CA GLY A 94 -18.71 23.07 -15.09
C GLY A 94 -17.35 23.16 -14.41
N GLN A 95 -16.45 22.19 -14.61
CA GLN A 95 -15.10 22.24 -14.05
C GLN A 95 -14.25 23.21 -14.90
N LEU A 96 -13.99 24.40 -14.36
CA LEU A 96 -13.11 25.39 -14.97
C LEU A 96 -11.70 24.77 -15.16
N SER A 97 -11.14 24.92 -16.36
CA SER A 97 -9.74 24.62 -16.65
C SER A 97 -8.86 25.42 -15.69
N LEU A 98 -8.01 24.75 -14.91
CA LEU A 98 -7.10 25.41 -13.97
C LEU A 98 -6.07 26.30 -14.71
N PHE A 99 -5.90 26.08 -16.01
CA PHE A 99 -4.99 26.84 -16.87
C PHE A 99 -5.68 27.06 -18.22
N ASP A 100 -6.33 28.21 -18.38
CA ASP A 100 -6.62 28.81 -19.68
C ASP A 100 -5.55 29.89 -19.89
N ILE A 101 -4.65 29.68 -20.86
CA ILE A 101 -3.67 30.66 -21.35
C ILE A 101 -3.79 30.69 -22.87
#